data_AF-A0A0A6P9Y7-F1
#
_entry.id   AF-A0A0A6P9Y7-F1
#
_cell.length_a   1.000
_cell.length_b   1.000
_cell.length_c   1.000
_cell.angle_alpha   90.00
_cell.angle_beta   90.00
_cell.angle_gamma   90.00
#
_symmetry.space_group_name_H-M   'P 1'
#
loop_
_entity.id
_entity.type
_entity.pdbx_description
1 polymer ?
#
loop_
_entity_poly.entity_id
_entity_poly.type
_entity_poly.pdbx_seq_one_letter_code
_entity_poly.pdbx_strand_id
1 'polypeptide(L)'
;MTSLSSELEKRLRQLENEQNNQNKSLNDLSDFESVVVRLAEKLKEIDNYEFKPSPQQTDFTQLRDTKEIERLEKELVGIDEKTSTSSATSRYIIGLMFNPKSPIEWSGTGWKNKGGGMPYTSEQAQQVFKKLKKQWPNYPLKILKR
;
A
#
# COMPACT_ATOMS: atom_id res chain seq x y z
N MET A 1 -68.23 17.88 -2.81
CA MET A 1 -67.41 18.18 -1.60
C MET A 1 -66.35 17.10 -1.28
N THR A 2 -66.32 15.94 -1.94
CA THR A 2 -65.42 14.81 -1.62
C THR A 2 -64.00 14.91 -2.24
N SER A 3 -63.85 15.59 -3.38
CA SER A 3 -62.55 15.72 -4.09
C SER A 3 -61.48 16.41 -3.24
N LEU A 4 -61.85 17.50 -2.56
CA LEU A 4 -60.92 18.29 -1.75
C LEU A 4 -60.40 17.52 -0.54
N SER A 5 -61.27 16.73 0.10
CA SER A 5 -60.90 15.85 1.22
C SER A 5 -59.88 14.80 0.80
N SER A 6 -60.10 14.17 -0.37
CA SER A 6 -59.21 13.13 -0.87
C SER A 6 -57.81 13.66 -1.23
N GLU A 7 -57.71 14.92 -1.65
CA GLU A 7 -56.45 15.56 -1.98
C GLU A 7 -55.66 15.98 -0.74
N LEU A 8 -56.37 16.47 0.29
CA LEU A 8 -55.79 16.73 1.61
C LEU A 8 -55.25 15.45 2.26
N GLU A 9 -56.00 14.34 2.20
CA GLU A 9 -55.55 13.06 2.72
C GLU A 9 -54.29 12.54 2.00
N LYS A 10 -54.24 12.68 0.67
CA LYS A 10 -53.03 12.33 -0.10
C LYS A 10 -51.83 13.16 0.31
N ARG A 11 -52.02 14.47 0.50
CA ARG A 11 -50.94 15.39 0.88
C ARG A 11 -50.46 15.14 2.30
N LEU A 12 -51.35 14.81 3.24
CA LEU A 12 -50.99 14.39 4.59
C LEU A 12 -50.13 13.11 4.57
N ARG A 13 -50.54 12.08 3.83
CA ARG A 13 -49.76 10.85 3.68
C ARG A 13 -48.38 11.09 3.08
N GLN A 14 -48.26 11.99 2.10
CA GLN A 14 -46.97 12.37 1.53
C GLN A 14 -46.07 13.04 2.57
N LEU A 15 -46.63 13.96 3.36
CA LEU A 15 -45.88 14.64 4.42
C LEU A 15 -45.44 13.69 5.54
N GLU A 16 -46.29 12.74 5.93
CA GLU A 16 -45.93 11.70 6.91
C GLU A 16 -44.80 10.81 6.42
N ASN A 17 -44.85 10.40 5.15
CA ASN A 17 -43.78 9.61 4.53
C ASN A 17 -42.47 10.40 4.46
N GLU A 18 -42.53 11.68 4.09
CA GLU A 18 -41.36 12.55 4.03
C GLU A 18 -40.75 12.75 5.43
N GLN A 19 -41.57 13.00 6.46
CA GLN A 19 -41.11 13.10 7.84
C GLN A 19 -40.46 11.81 8.33
N ASN A 20 -41.04 10.65 8.01
CA ASN A 20 -40.46 9.36 8.36
C ASN A 20 -39.10 9.13 7.69
N ASN A 21 -38.97 9.50 6.42
CA ASN A 21 -37.70 9.41 5.70
C ASN A 21 -36.64 10.32 6.32
N GLN A 22 -36.99 11.57 6.62
CA GLN A 22 -36.09 12.53 7.26
C GLN A 22 -35.64 12.06 8.64
N ASN A 23 -36.56 11.53 9.47
CA ASN A 23 -36.22 10.97 10.77
C ASN A 23 -35.26 9.78 10.66
N LYS A 24 -35.45 8.93 9.65
CA LYS A 24 -34.54 7.81 9.39
C LYS A 24 -33.14 8.33 9.04
N SER A 25 -33.04 9.29 8.13
CA SER A 25 -31.75 9.89 7.76
C SER A 25 -31.07 10.61 8.92
N LEU A 26 -31.83 11.26 9.81
CA LEU A 26 -31.28 11.88 11.03
C LEU A 26 -30.72 10.84 12.00
N ASN A 27 -31.39 9.70 12.16
CA ASN A 27 -30.87 8.60 12.97
C ASN A 27 -29.57 8.03 12.39
N ASP A 28 -29.52 7.80 11.07
CA ASP A 28 -28.31 7.31 10.39
C ASP A 28 -27.13 8.29 10.57
N LEU A 29 -27.40 9.61 10.56
CA LEU A 29 -26.40 10.65 10.82
C LEU A 29 -25.93 10.68 12.27
N SER A 30 -26.84 10.48 13.23
CA SER A 30 -26.50 10.37 14.66
C SER A 30 -25.59 9.16 14.93
N ASP A 31 -25.85 8.03 14.28
CA ASP A 31 -24.98 6.86 14.37
C ASP A 31 -23.59 7.16 13.80
N PHE A 32 -23.51 7.90 12.69
CA PHE A 32 -22.23 8.31 12.12
C PHE A 32 -21.44 9.24 13.06
N GLU A 33 -22.10 10.20 13.71
CA GLU A 33 -21.46 11.09 14.69
C GLU A 33 -20.83 10.28 15.83
N SER A 34 -21.53 9.27 16.33
CA SER A 34 -21.00 8.38 17.39
C SER A 34 -19.71 7.65 16.95
N VAL A 35 -19.63 7.23 15.68
CA VAL A 35 -18.45 6.57 15.11
C VAL A 35 -17.27 7.54 15.03
N VAL A 36 -17.52 8.79 14.61
CA VAL A 36 -16.49 9.83 14.52
C VAL A 36 -15.92 10.14 15.90
N VAL A 37 -16.77 10.29 16.91
CA VAL A 37 -16.34 10.53 18.30
C VAL A 37 -15.46 9.38 18.80
N ARG A 38 -15.90 8.13 18.63
CA ARG A 38 -15.14 6.95 19.04
C ARG A 38 -13.77 6.85 18.33
N LEU A 39 -13.72 7.22 17.05
CA LEU A 39 -12.47 7.20 16.30
C LEU A 39 -11.50 8.29 16.78
N ALA A 40 -12.01 9.49 17.08
CA ALA A 40 -11.22 10.58 17.65
C ALA A 40 -10.61 10.21 19.01
N GLU A 41 -11.37 9.53 19.88
CA GLU A 41 -10.86 9.01 21.15
C GLU A 41 -9.73 8.00 20.95
N LYS A 42 -9.87 7.07 19.98
CA LYS A 42 -8.83 6.08 19.67
C LYS A 42 -7.56 6.71 19.11
N LEU A 43 -7.67 7.76 18.30
CA LEU A 43 -6.50 8.50 17.82
C LEU A 43 -5.77 9.20 18.98
N LYS A 44 -6.52 9.77 19.92
CA LYS A 44 -5.94 10.37 21.13
C LYS A 44 -5.20 9.33 22.00
N GLU A 45 -5.66 8.08 22.06
CA GLU A 45 -4.92 7.00 22.74
C GLU A 45 -3.58 6.70 22.06
N ILE A 46 -3.53 6.73 20.73
CA ILE A 46 -2.31 6.48 19.95
C ILE A 46 -1.31 7.62 20.11
N ASP A 47 -1.77 8.88 20.06
CA ASP A 47 -0.89 10.04 20.21
C ASP A 47 -0.25 10.13 21.61
N ASN A 48 -0.94 9.61 22.64
CA ASN A 48 -0.42 9.53 24.00
C ASN A 48 0.32 8.22 24.30
N TYR A 49 0.57 7.38 23.29
CA TYR A 49 1.31 6.15 23.46
C TYR A 49 2.81 6.45 23.61
N GLU A 50 3.25 6.66 24.85
CA GLU A 50 4.67 6.63 25.19
C GLU A 50 5.15 5.18 25.12
N PHE A 51 5.91 4.85 24.07
CA PHE A 51 6.66 3.61 24.01
C PHE A 51 7.65 3.59 25.18
N LYS A 52 7.33 2.82 26.23
CA LYS A 52 8.27 2.51 27.29
C LYS A 52 9.10 1.32 26.81
N PRO A 53 10.36 1.53 26.37
CA PRO A 53 11.24 0.39 26.11
C PRO A 53 11.34 -0.42 27.40
N SER A 54 10.92 -1.68 27.35
CA SER A 54 11.19 -2.64 28.41
C SER A 54 12.70 -2.66 28.66
N PRO A 55 13.18 -2.60 29.91
CA PRO A 55 14.61 -2.65 30.23
C PRO A 55 15.23 -4.04 30.01
N GLN A 56 14.47 -5.01 29.49
CA GLN A 56 15.02 -6.29 29.05
C GLN A 56 15.74 -6.10 27.71
N GLN A 57 16.94 -5.53 27.79
CA GLN A 57 17.97 -5.64 26.77
C GLN A 57 18.23 -7.13 26.59
N THR A 58 17.51 -7.74 25.66
CA THR A 58 17.68 -9.16 25.34
C THR A 58 19.05 -9.25 24.69
N ASP A 59 20.00 -9.83 25.40
CA ASP A 59 21.35 -10.00 24.88
C ASP A 59 21.33 -11.09 23.81
N PHE A 60 21.11 -10.66 22.56
CA PHE A 60 21.07 -11.53 21.39
C PHE A 60 22.47 -12.02 20.98
N THR A 61 23.55 -11.71 21.72
CA THR A 61 24.89 -12.21 21.40
C THR A 61 24.96 -13.74 21.43
N GLN A 62 24.15 -14.40 22.26
CA GLN A 62 24.10 -15.87 22.31
C GLN A 62 23.34 -16.53 21.14
N LEU A 63 22.55 -15.76 20.39
CA LEU A 63 21.82 -16.26 19.20
C LEU A 63 22.64 -16.17 17.91
N ARG A 64 23.80 -15.50 17.94
CA ARG A 64 24.71 -15.48 16.80
C ARG A 64 25.58 -16.73 16.84
N ASP A 65 25.26 -17.71 16.01
CA ASP A 65 26.17 -18.81 15.71
C ASP A 65 27.34 -18.26 14.87
N THR A 66 28.36 -17.77 15.57
CA THR A 66 29.55 -17.18 14.94
C THR A 66 30.32 -18.19 14.08
N LYS A 67 30.18 -19.49 14.35
CA LYS A 67 30.81 -20.54 13.54
C LYS A 67 30.11 -20.72 12.20
N GLU A 68 28.78 -20.66 12.18
CA GLU A 68 28.02 -20.73 10.94
C GLU A 68 28.23 -19.48 10.08
N ILE A 69 28.33 -18.30 10.70
CA ILE A 69 28.70 -17.06 10.00
C ILE A 69 30.08 -17.19 9.36
N GLU A 70 31.09 -17.65 10.09
CA GLU A 70 32.45 -17.83 9.57
C GLU A 70 32.51 -18.88 8.44
N ARG A 71 31.72 -19.96 8.54
CA ARG A 71 31.58 -20.96 7.47
C ARG A 71 31.01 -20.34 6.20
N LEU A 72 29.92 -19.57 6.34
CA LEU A 72 29.24 -18.92 5.22
C LEU A 72 30.09 -17.81 4.58
N GLU A 73 30.82 -17.03 5.38
CA GLU A 73 31.77 -16.04 4.87
C GLU A 73 32.89 -16.69 4.04
N LYS A 74 33.45 -17.81 4.51
CA LYS A 74 34.46 -18.58 3.76
C LYS A 74 33.89 -19.18 2.46
N GLU A 75 32.63 -19.62 2.47
CA GLU A 75 31.93 -20.10 1.29
C GLU A 75 31.68 -18.96 0.28
N LEU A 76 31.33 -17.76 0.76
CA LEU A 76 31.10 -16.57 -0.05
C LEU A 76 32.37 -16.09 -0.78
N VAL A 77 33.52 -16.10 -0.09
CA VAL A 77 34.83 -15.77 -0.71
C VAL A 77 35.18 -16.72 -1.86
N GLY A 78 34.73 -17.98 -1.80
CA GLY A 78 34.92 -18.96 -2.87
C GLY A 78 33.95 -18.80 -4.07
N ILE A 79 32.88 -18.01 -3.93
CA ILE A 79 31.87 -17.81 -4.98
C ILE A 79 32.27 -16.67 -5.94
N ASP A 80 33.01 -15.67 -5.47
CA ASP A 80 33.46 -14.55 -6.33
C ASP A 80 34.51 -15.00 -7.37
N GLU A 81 35.36 -16.00 -7.06
CA GLU A 81 36.30 -16.53 -8.05
C GLU A 81 35.65 -17.43 -9.12
N LYS A 82 34.53 -18.09 -8.80
CA LYS A 82 33.84 -19.00 -9.75
C LYS A 82 32.72 -18.35 -10.55
N THR A 83 32.31 -17.12 -10.24
CA THR A 83 31.25 -16.41 -10.98
C THR A 83 31.73 -15.20 -11.79
N SER A 84 33.02 -14.86 -11.70
CA SER A 84 33.63 -13.74 -12.43
C SER A 84 33.82 -13.96 -13.95
N THR A 85 33.33 -15.08 -14.50
CA THR A 85 33.26 -15.32 -15.96
C THR A 85 31.83 -15.43 -16.46
N SER A 86 30.94 -14.52 -16.05
CA SER A 86 29.77 -14.21 -16.87
C SER A 86 29.78 -12.74 -17.25
N SER A 87 29.73 -12.50 -18.56
CA SER A 87 29.73 -11.20 -19.22
C SER A 87 28.91 -10.16 -18.47
N ALA A 88 29.32 -8.89 -18.50
CA ALA A 88 28.54 -7.73 -18.07
C ALA A 88 27.20 -7.63 -18.84
N THR A 89 26.22 -8.46 -18.48
CA THR A 89 24.88 -8.43 -19.04
C THR A 89 24.18 -7.24 -18.40
N SER A 90 24.03 -6.17 -19.19
CA SER A 90 23.30 -4.98 -18.79
C SER A 90 21.94 -5.34 -18.19
N ARG A 91 21.69 -4.94 -16.95
CA ARG A 91 20.44 -5.27 -16.23
C ARG A 91 19.47 -4.10 -16.39
N TYR A 92 18.22 -4.38 -16.72
CA TYR A 92 17.19 -3.38 -16.93
C TYR A 92 16.19 -3.41 -15.78
N ILE A 93 15.65 -2.26 -15.41
CA ILE A 93 14.59 -2.12 -14.40
C ILE A 93 13.43 -1.32 -14.99
N ILE A 94 12.23 -1.50 -14.46
CA ILE A 94 11.06 -0.72 -14.88
C ILE A 94 10.78 0.33 -13.81
N GLY A 95 10.87 1.60 -14.19
CA GLY A 95 10.67 2.74 -13.31
C GLY A 95 9.40 3.52 -13.63
N LEU A 96 8.72 3.96 -12.59
CA LEU A 96 7.62 4.90 -12.59
C LEU A 96 8.18 6.32 -12.45
N MET A 97 7.93 7.16 -13.45
CA MET A 97 8.64 8.42 -13.66
C MET A 97 7.91 9.65 -13.13
N PHE A 98 7.12 9.51 -12.06
CA PHE A 98 6.50 10.69 -11.40
C PHE A 98 7.54 11.67 -10.86
N ASN A 99 8.67 11.15 -10.36
CA ASN A 99 9.84 11.94 -9.98
C ASN A 99 11.10 11.42 -10.69
N PRO A 100 11.66 12.14 -11.69
CA PRO A 100 12.84 11.70 -12.42
C PRO A 100 14.09 11.51 -11.56
N LYS A 101 14.21 12.21 -10.42
CA LYS A 101 15.38 12.13 -9.53
C LYS A 101 15.35 10.89 -8.63
N SER A 102 14.16 10.36 -8.36
CA SER A 102 13.95 9.19 -7.52
C SER A 102 12.82 8.33 -8.10
N PRO A 103 13.10 7.62 -9.22
CA PRO A 103 12.10 6.76 -9.84
C PRO A 103 11.70 5.65 -8.87
N ILE A 104 10.41 5.34 -8.84
CA ILE A 104 9.87 4.22 -8.08
C ILE A 104 9.95 2.98 -8.99
N GLU A 105 10.57 1.92 -8.53
CA GLU A 105 10.94 0.76 -9.33
C GLU A 105 9.95 -0.40 -9.13
N TRP A 106 9.70 -1.17 -10.19
CA TRP A 106 8.85 -2.35 -10.12
C TRP A 106 9.61 -3.56 -9.57
N SER A 107 9.09 -4.20 -8.52
CA SER A 107 9.70 -5.39 -7.89
C SER A 107 9.12 -6.72 -8.37
N GLY A 108 8.20 -6.71 -9.34
CA GLY A 108 7.43 -7.89 -9.75
C GLY A 108 6.11 -8.05 -8.98
N THR A 109 6.08 -7.64 -7.71
CA THR A 109 4.90 -7.68 -6.83
C THR A 109 4.32 -6.31 -6.50
N GLY A 110 5.07 -5.23 -6.74
CA GLY A 110 4.62 -3.87 -6.46
C GLY A 110 5.66 -2.81 -6.80
N TRP A 111 5.33 -1.57 -6.46
CA TRP A 111 6.19 -0.41 -6.62
C TRP A 111 7.05 -0.20 -5.36
N LYS A 112 8.37 -0.06 -5.52
CA LYS A 112 9.36 0.10 -4.44
C LYS A 112 10.25 1.32 -4.68
N ASN A 113 10.88 1.83 -3.63
CA ASN A 113 11.84 2.92 -3.75
C ASN A 113 13.07 2.49 -4.59
N LYS A 114 13.83 3.49 -5.04
CA LYS A 114 15.05 3.32 -5.83
C LYS A 114 15.97 2.25 -5.24
N GLY A 115 16.42 1.31 -6.06
CA GLY A 115 17.26 0.18 -5.68
C GLY A 115 16.50 -1.09 -5.28
N GLY A 116 15.19 -1.01 -5.00
CA GLY A 116 14.33 -2.14 -4.65
C GLY A 116 13.63 -2.82 -5.83
N GLY A 117 13.89 -2.36 -7.06
CA GLY A 117 13.35 -2.96 -8.28
C GLY A 117 13.98 -4.31 -8.63
N MET A 118 13.19 -5.16 -9.28
CA MET A 118 13.68 -6.44 -9.80
C MET A 118 14.49 -6.20 -11.09
N PRO A 119 15.73 -6.69 -11.19
CA PRO A 119 16.50 -6.62 -12.42
C PRO A 119 15.97 -7.64 -13.44
N TYR A 120 15.88 -7.19 -14.69
CA TYR A 120 15.42 -7.99 -15.83
C TYR A 120 16.46 -7.98 -16.95
N THR A 121 16.41 -9.00 -17.80
CA THR A 121 17.04 -8.94 -19.13
C THR A 121 16.26 -7.98 -20.05
N SER A 122 16.86 -7.56 -21.17
CA SER A 122 16.20 -6.66 -22.13
C SER A 122 14.83 -7.19 -22.58
N GLU A 123 14.76 -8.48 -22.94
CA GLU A 123 13.55 -9.14 -23.42
C GLU A 123 12.48 -9.25 -22.32
N GLN A 124 12.89 -9.65 -21.11
CA GLN A 124 11.99 -9.72 -19.96
C GLN A 124 11.44 -8.34 -19.59
N ALA A 125 12.29 -7.31 -19.58
CA ALA A 125 11.89 -5.95 -19.28
C ALA A 125 10.81 -5.47 -20.27
N GLN A 126 10.98 -5.74 -21.56
CA GLN A 126 9.97 -5.38 -22.58
C GLN A 126 8.64 -6.12 -22.38
N GLN A 127 8.68 -7.43 -22.08
CA GLN A 127 7.46 -8.20 -21.84
C GLN A 127 6.69 -7.70 -20.62
N VAL A 128 7.39 -7.49 -19.50
CA VAL A 128 6.80 -6.96 -18.27
C VAL A 128 6.29 -5.55 -18.53
N PHE A 129 7.06 -4.69 -19.20
CA PHE A 129 6.65 -3.34 -19.54
C PHE A 129 5.35 -3.30 -20.36
N LYS A 130 5.20 -4.16 -21.37
CA LYS A 130 3.96 -4.27 -22.16
C LYS A 130 2.77 -4.68 -21.28
N LYS A 131 2.95 -5.63 -20.37
CA LYS A 131 1.90 -6.05 -19.41
C LYS A 131 1.50 -4.89 -18.49
N LEU A 132 2.48 -4.21 -17.89
CA LEU A 132 2.25 -3.06 -17.02
C LEU A 132 1.57 -1.91 -17.77
N LYS A 133 1.96 -1.65 -19.02
CA LYS A 133 1.35 -0.59 -19.83
C LYS A 133 -0.08 -0.92 -20.26
N LYS A 134 -0.43 -2.21 -20.41
CA LYS A 134 -1.82 -2.63 -20.62
C LYS A 134 -2.67 -2.44 -19.35
N GLN A 135 -2.11 -2.73 -18.17
CA GLN A 135 -2.80 -2.55 -16.89
C GLN A 135 -2.93 -1.07 -16.51
N TRP A 136 -1.90 -0.26 -16.79
CA TRP A 136 -1.83 1.16 -16.47
C TRP A 136 -1.42 2.00 -17.69
N PRO A 137 -2.33 2.21 -18.66
CA PRO A 137 -2.02 2.89 -19.91
C PRO A 137 -1.57 4.35 -19.70
N ASN A 138 -2.12 5.03 -18.70
CA ASN A 138 -1.85 6.44 -18.44
C ASN A 138 -0.61 6.68 -17.56
N TYR A 139 0.03 5.62 -17.04
CA TYR A 139 1.15 5.78 -16.12
C TYR A 139 2.47 6.07 -16.87
N PRO A 140 3.31 6.98 -16.36
CA PRO A 140 4.58 7.34 -16.98
C PRO A 140 5.64 6.30 -16.65
N LEU A 141 5.58 5.15 -17.31
CA LEU A 141 6.53 4.05 -17.14
C LEU A 141 7.71 4.19 -18.11
N LYS A 142 8.93 3.88 -17.65
CA LYS A 142 10.12 3.75 -18.51
C LYS A 142 10.98 2.55 -18.10
N ILE A 143 11.63 1.93 -19.07
CA ILE A 143 12.69 0.95 -18.81
C ILE A 143 14.00 1.75 -18.62
N LEU A 144 14.67 1.51 -17.50
CA LEU A 144 15.96 2.14 -17.16
C LEU A 144 17.05 1.07 -17.20
N LYS A 145 18.22 1.42 -17.71
CA LYS A 145 19.40 0.57 -17.69
C LYS A 145 20.14 0.80 -16.37
N ARG A 146 20.53 -0.29 -15.70
CA ARG A 146 21.32 -0.29 -14.48
C ARG A 146 22.74 -0.78 -14.75
#